data_AF-A0A2S6EU07-F1
#
_entry.id   AF-A0A2S6EU07-F1
#
_cell.length_a   1.000
_cell.length_b   1.000
_cell.length_c   1.000
_cell.angle_alpha   90.00
_cell.angle_beta   90.00
_cell.angle_gamma   90.00
#
_symmetry.space_group_name_H-M   'P 1'
#
loop_
_entity.id
_entity.type
_entity.pdbx_description
1 polymer ?
#
loop_
_entity_poly.entity_id
_entity_poly.type
_entity_poly.pdbx_seq_one_letter_code
_entity_poly.pdbx_strand_id
1 'polypeptide(L)'
;MLEEKRMTQKILPLSHWFVTDNDRAKARIKYELKQLETQLGKCFKQQDDTVISKNKYSLYVALADKYSDYLKLIDVKFKQFGCLEILKEIGYAEAYNRIMHLKQKISAAVNLQEEAKIIAEISSLYQYLAKAIESNDFSDGINHLILNQFDRLKQLFKKESLELWLSTLVDIWNHDSTLLREPARLFRNWDLEEQTIALDFFSESEVVNLINAIFFYKLYPDKLFNELIHPEKLVSVRMRLGFLHEFIELLQKQLQSNALQYGLNPGIDFLFHGDELPQGIMIEVNEVYKDIIQSAVKNLKVLFTPENNEKVTLERLHDLGRAYKFWFNPNRLIDAVMVLQQRLVTESISQEDDLEKFHQEMLILYRQLTTTECLDLYGYFANNDSRYLLYTLYSIINGCSLDWLPSLNSAEKNAIARVYQALKCVMEALRVELKNRFVTTEPYLYDLGKKEIHTGRRNREAVFRTIAIYGCERIVMSDSLERLFNLIEEPNKQF
;
A
#
# COMPACT_ATOMS: atom_id res chain seq x y z
N MET A 1 -37.14 53.66 -31.84
CA MET A 1 -37.75 53.12 -30.61
C MET A 1 -38.81 52.11 -31.00
N LEU A 2 -38.49 50.83 -30.94
CA LEU A 2 -39.40 49.75 -30.49
C LEU A 2 -38.64 48.43 -30.55
N GLU A 3 -38.61 47.79 -29.38
CA GLU A 3 -37.78 46.66 -28.98
C GLU A 3 -38.14 45.36 -29.69
N GLU A 4 -37.11 44.56 -29.94
CA GLU A 4 -37.21 43.17 -30.39
C GLU A 4 -37.94 42.30 -29.34
N LYS A 5 -39.10 41.77 -29.72
CA LYS A 5 -39.67 40.57 -29.11
C LYS A 5 -38.81 39.35 -29.49
N ARG A 6 -37.93 38.90 -28.60
CA ARG A 6 -37.44 37.51 -28.61
C ARG A 6 -38.20 36.69 -27.56
N MET A 7 -38.91 35.67 -28.05
CA MET A 7 -39.50 34.62 -27.24
C MET A 7 -38.42 33.91 -26.43
N THR A 8 -38.45 34.03 -25.10
CA THR A 8 -37.76 33.13 -24.19
C THR A 8 -38.55 31.82 -24.09
N GLN A 9 -38.21 30.84 -24.92
CA GLN A 9 -38.56 29.46 -24.64
C GLN A 9 -37.81 29.03 -23.36
N LYS A 10 -38.56 28.69 -22.30
CA LYS A 10 -38.04 28.05 -21.10
C LYS A 10 -37.44 26.69 -21.50
N ILE A 11 -36.11 26.63 -21.54
CA ILE A 11 -35.38 25.36 -21.63
C ILE A 11 -35.62 24.63 -20.30
N LEU A 12 -36.40 23.55 -20.32
CA LEU A 12 -36.40 22.59 -19.21
C LEU A 12 -35.00 21.96 -19.12
N PRO A 13 -34.36 21.91 -17.94
CA PRO A 13 -33.03 21.34 -17.82
C PRO A 13 -33.10 19.82 -18.07
N LEU A 14 -32.32 19.35 -19.05
CA LEU A 14 -32.09 17.96 -19.42
C LEU A 14 -31.40 17.11 -18.32
N SER A 15 -31.29 17.62 -17.08
CA SER A 15 -30.56 16.98 -15.98
C SER A 15 -31.24 15.72 -15.42
N HIS A 16 -32.51 15.46 -15.76
CA HIS A 16 -33.24 14.28 -15.30
C HIS A 16 -32.93 12.98 -16.06
N TRP A 17 -32.12 13.03 -17.12
CA TRP A 17 -31.80 11.84 -17.95
C TRP A 17 -30.40 11.25 -17.73
N PHE A 18 -29.54 11.92 -16.96
CA PHE A 18 -28.21 11.40 -16.65
C PHE A 18 -28.26 10.56 -15.37
N VAL A 19 -27.91 9.28 -15.48
CA VAL A 19 -27.68 8.39 -14.33
C VAL A 19 -26.59 9.03 -13.48
N THR A 20 -26.94 9.46 -12.27
CA THR A 20 -25.98 10.07 -11.35
C THR A 20 -25.03 9.00 -10.79
N ASP A 21 -23.85 9.39 -10.32
CA ASP A 21 -22.95 8.45 -9.64
C ASP A 21 -23.59 7.84 -8.38
N ASN A 22 -24.55 8.54 -7.78
CA ASN A 22 -25.36 8.01 -6.68
C ASN A 22 -26.32 6.90 -7.15
N ASP A 23 -26.93 7.03 -8.33
CA ASP A 23 -27.75 5.97 -8.93
C ASP A 23 -26.92 4.73 -9.27
N ARG A 24 -25.68 4.92 -9.74
CA ARG A 24 -24.72 3.82 -10.00
C ARG A 24 -24.32 3.12 -8.70
N ALA A 25 -24.03 3.89 -7.64
CA ALA A 25 -23.73 3.34 -6.31
C ALA A 25 -24.93 2.57 -5.75
N LYS A 26 -26.15 3.11 -5.86
CA LYS A 26 -27.40 2.46 -5.44
C LYS A 26 -27.62 1.13 -6.18
N ALA A 27 -27.43 1.11 -7.50
CA ALA A 27 -27.56 -0.09 -8.31
C ALA A 27 -26.52 -1.16 -7.95
N ARG A 28 -25.27 -0.75 -7.70
CA ARG A 28 -24.19 -1.64 -7.27
C ARG A 28 -24.47 -2.28 -5.91
N ILE A 29 -24.89 -1.51 -4.91
CA ILE A 29 -25.24 -2.05 -3.59
C ILE A 29 -26.42 -3.03 -3.70
N LYS A 30 -27.45 -2.70 -4.48
CA LYS A 30 -28.58 -3.63 -4.72
C LYS A 30 -28.14 -4.94 -5.38
N TYR A 31 -27.19 -4.88 -6.30
CA TYR A 31 -26.62 -6.07 -6.95
C TYR A 31 -25.83 -6.93 -5.95
N GLU A 32 -24.96 -6.31 -5.14
CA GLU A 32 -24.18 -6.99 -4.11
C GLU A 32 -25.07 -7.62 -3.03
N LEU A 33 -26.11 -6.90 -2.58
CA LEU A 33 -27.13 -7.45 -1.67
C LEU A 33 -27.81 -8.69 -2.27
N LYS A 34 -28.22 -8.63 -3.53
CA LYS A 34 -28.85 -9.78 -4.21
C LYS A 34 -27.89 -10.98 -4.33
N GLN A 35 -26.59 -10.74 -4.54
CA GLN A 35 -25.60 -11.80 -4.57
C GLN A 35 -25.43 -12.46 -3.18
N LEU A 36 -25.24 -11.67 -2.13
CA LEU A 36 -25.10 -12.15 -0.76
C LEU A 36 -26.35 -12.92 -0.30
N GLU A 37 -27.54 -12.45 -0.68
CA GLU A 37 -28.80 -13.14 -0.39
C GLU A 37 -28.95 -14.45 -1.16
N THR A 38 -28.46 -14.50 -2.40
CA THR A 38 -28.45 -15.74 -3.19
C THR A 38 -27.49 -16.76 -2.57
N GLN A 39 -26.34 -16.31 -2.06
CA GLN A 39 -25.39 -17.15 -1.33
C GLN A 39 -26.01 -17.66 -0.03
N LEU A 40 -26.67 -16.79 0.74
CA LEU A 40 -27.40 -17.17 1.93
C LEU A 40 -28.50 -18.21 1.62
N GLY A 41 -29.27 -18.01 0.55
CA GLY A 41 -30.30 -18.94 0.09
C GLY A 41 -29.76 -20.30 -0.35
N LYS A 42 -28.52 -20.37 -0.84
CA LYS A 42 -27.82 -21.65 -1.13
C LYS A 42 -27.42 -22.36 0.16
N CYS A 43 -26.95 -21.62 1.17
CA CYS A 43 -26.59 -22.16 2.49
C CYS A 43 -27.79 -22.74 3.26
N PHE A 44 -29.02 -22.37 2.90
CA PHE A 44 -30.24 -22.96 3.47
C PHE A 44 -30.68 -24.28 2.81
N LYS A 45 -30.14 -24.62 1.63
CA LYS A 45 -30.51 -25.82 0.85
C LYS A 45 -29.56 -27.01 1.05
N GLN A 46 -28.41 -26.79 1.69
CA GLN A 46 -27.43 -27.84 2.01
C GLN A 46 -27.60 -28.27 3.48
N GLN A 47 -27.56 -29.57 3.75
CA GLN A 47 -28.00 -30.22 5.00
C GLN A 47 -26.85 -30.50 6.03
N ASP A 48 -25.69 -29.86 5.94
CA ASP A 48 -24.55 -30.11 6.86
C ASP A 48 -24.38 -29.03 7.93
N ASP A 49 -24.97 -29.23 9.12
CA ASP A 49 -25.22 -28.17 10.10
C ASP A 49 -23.99 -27.47 10.72
N THR A 50 -22.79 -28.07 10.75
CA THR A 50 -21.64 -27.51 11.51
C THR A 50 -20.73 -26.56 10.72
N VAL A 51 -20.46 -26.81 9.43
CA VAL A 51 -19.69 -25.88 8.56
C VAL A 51 -20.57 -24.72 8.10
N ILE A 52 -21.88 -24.94 8.10
CA ILE A 52 -22.89 -23.99 7.64
C ILE A 52 -23.07 -22.81 8.64
N SER A 53 -22.80 -22.97 9.94
CA SER A 53 -22.96 -21.91 10.94
C SER A 53 -21.98 -20.74 10.76
N LYS A 54 -20.69 -21.03 10.47
CA LYS A 54 -19.63 -20.02 10.26
C LYS A 54 -19.80 -19.23 8.97
N ASN A 55 -20.24 -19.89 7.90
CA ASN A 55 -20.60 -19.23 6.64
C ASN A 55 -21.88 -18.40 6.78
N LYS A 56 -22.87 -18.87 7.57
CA LYS A 56 -24.09 -18.08 7.85
C LYS A 56 -23.79 -16.83 8.68
N TYR A 57 -22.95 -16.92 9.71
CA TYR A 57 -22.56 -15.75 10.52
C TYR A 57 -21.89 -14.66 9.67
N SER A 58 -20.86 -15.02 8.90
CA SER A 58 -20.15 -14.07 8.05
C SER A 58 -21.07 -13.45 6.98
N LEU A 59 -22.01 -14.23 6.43
CA LEU A 59 -23.01 -13.72 5.50
C LEU A 59 -24.03 -12.78 6.18
N TYR A 60 -24.43 -13.03 7.42
CA TYR A 60 -25.33 -12.13 8.16
C TYR A 60 -24.69 -10.81 8.53
N VAL A 61 -23.44 -10.84 8.97
CA VAL A 61 -22.65 -9.61 9.21
C VAL A 61 -22.49 -8.84 7.90
N ALA A 62 -22.10 -9.51 6.81
CA ALA A 62 -21.94 -8.87 5.51
C ALA A 62 -23.26 -8.28 4.98
N LEU A 63 -24.40 -8.94 5.20
CA LEU A 63 -25.72 -8.42 4.83
C LEU A 63 -26.11 -7.21 5.67
N ALA A 64 -25.97 -7.27 7.00
CA ALA A 64 -26.23 -6.14 7.89
C ALA A 64 -25.39 -4.90 7.50
N ASP A 65 -24.11 -5.13 7.22
CA ASP A 65 -23.19 -4.09 6.79
C ASP A 65 -23.62 -3.46 5.46
N LYS A 66 -23.96 -4.27 4.46
CA LYS A 66 -24.39 -3.77 3.15
C LYS A 66 -25.74 -3.06 3.18
N TYR A 67 -26.66 -3.49 4.04
CA TYR A 67 -27.91 -2.75 4.28
C TYR A 67 -27.66 -1.42 5.01
N SER A 68 -26.64 -1.35 5.87
CA SER A 68 -26.20 -0.10 6.51
C SER A 68 -25.57 0.85 5.49
N ASP A 69 -24.74 0.33 4.58
CA ASP A 69 -24.17 1.11 3.47
C ASP A 69 -25.28 1.61 2.51
N TYR A 70 -26.30 0.78 2.25
CA TYR A 70 -27.48 1.18 1.47
C TYR A 70 -28.26 2.33 2.13
N LEU A 71 -28.38 2.30 3.46
CA LEU A 71 -29.05 3.34 4.24
C LEU A 71 -28.28 4.67 4.21
N LYS A 72 -26.93 4.62 4.23
CA LYS A 72 -26.07 5.81 4.10
C LYS A 72 -26.26 6.53 2.77
N LEU A 73 -26.55 5.82 1.67
CA LEU A 73 -26.80 6.41 0.35
C LEU A 73 -28.16 7.12 0.22
N ILE A 74 -29.13 6.85 1.11
CA ILE A 74 -30.49 7.39 1.02
C ILE A 74 -30.58 8.82 1.61
N ASP A 75 -29.48 9.36 2.15
CA ASP A 75 -29.30 10.76 2.60
C ASP A 75 -30.48 11.35 3.40
N VAL A 76 -31.06 10.52 4.27
CA VAL A 76 -31.94 11.01 5.32
C VAL A 76 -31.03 11.31 6.50
N LYS A 77 -31.10 12.52 7.07
CA LYS A 77 -30.35 12.91 8.29
C LYS A 77 -30.71 11.96 9.44
N PHE A 78 -30.03 10.82 9.51
CA PHE A 78 -30.22 9.76 10.49
C PHE A 78 -29.52 10.14 11.79
N LYS A 79 -30.06 11.14 12.48
CA LYS A 79 -29.90 11.25 13.93
C LYS A 79 -31.17 10.66 14.53
N GLN A 80 -31.02 9.56 15.28
CA GLN A 80 -32.08 8.90 16.06
C GLN A 80 -33.09 8.06 15.26
N PHE A 81 -32.66 6.91 14.77
CA PHE A 81 -33.43 5.71 15.09
C PHE A 81 -32.64 5.01 16.18
N GLY A 82 -33.01 5.31 17.42
CA GLY A 82 -32.53 4.55 18.57
C GLY A 82 -32.76 3.07 18.32
N CYS A 83 -31.85 2.26 18.87
CA CYS A 83 -32.02 0.84 19.05
C CYS A 83 -33.51 0.54 19.25
N LEU A 84 -34.14 -0.09 18.26
CA LEU A 84 -35.55 -0.44 18.34
C LEU A 84 -35.66 -1.44 19.49
N GLU A 85 -35.97 -0.89 20.65
CA GLU A 85 -36.30 -1.64 21.85
C GLU A 85 -37.36 -2.67 21.48
N ILE A 86 -37.15 -3.90 21.95
CA ILE A 86 -38.01 -5.08 21.82
C ILE A 86 -37.75 -5.92 20.54
N LEU A 87 -36.57 -6.54 20.49
CA LEU A 87 -36.43 -7.90 19.93
C LEU A 87 -36.15 -8.86 21.09
N LYS A 88 -37.07 -8.95 22.06
CA LYS A 88 -37.08 -10.07 23.00
C LYS A 88 -37.80 -11.24 22.31
N GLU A 89 -37.05 -12.34 22.14
CA GLU A 89 -37.55 -13.68 21.83
C GLU A 89 -38.26 -13.87 20.47
N ILE A 90 -37.63 -13.43 19.37
CA ILE A 90 -38.07 -13.85 18.03
C ILE A 90 -37.25 -15.07 17.59
N GLY A 91 -37.93 -16.16 17.24
CA GLY A 91 -37.30 -17.38 16.73
C GLY A 91 -36.66 -17.16 15.35
N TYR A 92 -35.62 -17.94 15.02
CA TYR A 92 -34.84 -17.79 13.78
C TYR A 92 -35.69 -17.79 12.50
N ALA A 93 -36.70 -18.67 12.43
CA ALA A 93 -37.63 -18.75 11.30
C ALA A 93 -38.53 -17.50 11.19
N GLU A 94 -38.91 -16.92 12.33
CA GLU A 94 -39.77 -15.74 12.41
C GLU A 94 -39.01 -14.46 12.03
N ALA A 95 -37.75 -14.33 12.44
CA ALA A 95 -36.86 -13.25 12.01
C ALA A 95 -36.63 -13.28 10.49
N TYR A 96 -36.41 -14.48 9.90
CA TYR A 96 -36.25 -14.63 8.46
C TYR A 96 -37.53 -14.30 7.68
N ASN A 97 -38.70 -14.75 8.15
CA ASN A 97 -39.99 -14.40 7.55
C ASN A 97 -40.27 -12.89 7.62
N ARG A 98 -39.90 -12.24 8.73
CA ARG A 98 -40.00 -10.80 8.89
C ARG A 98 -39.10 -10.04 7.92
N ILE A 99 -37.85 -10.49 7.72
CA ILE A 99 -36.95 -9.94 6.70
C ILE A 99 -37.57 -10.05 5.31
N MET A 100 -38.14 -11.20 4.95
CA MET A 100 -38.76 -11.39 3.62
C MET A 100 -39.97 -10.48 3.39
N HIS A 101 -40.80 -10.31 4.41
CA HIS A 101 -41.93 -9.38 4.36
C HIS A 101 -41.48 -7.91 4.27
N LEU A 102 -40.43 -7.53 5.00
CA LEU A 102 -39.84 -6.19 4.91
C LEU A 102 -39.25 -5.92 3.52
N LYS A 103 -38.61 -6.91 2.87
CA LYS A 103 -38.13 -6.78 1.49
C LYS A 103 -39.24 -6.57 0.47
N GLN A 104 -40.37 -7.27 0.63
CA GLN A 104 -41.56 -7.04 -0.20
C GLN A 104 -42.10 -5.62 0.02
N LYS A 105 -42.09 -5.12 1.26
CA LYS A 105 -42.46 -3.74 1.56
C LYS A 105 -41.50 -2.70 0.97
N ILE A 106 -40.19 -2.98 0.89
CA ILE A 106 -39.22 -2.10 0.19
C ILE A 106 -39.63 -1.92 -1.27
N SER A 107 -40.03 -2.99 -1.96
CA SER A 107 -40.45 -2.88 -3.37
C SER A 107 -41.76 -2.11 -3.58
N ALA A 108 -42.54 -1.89 -2.51
CA ALA A 108 -43.81 -1.16 -2.53
C ALA A 108 -43.73 0.23 -1.85
N ALA A 109 -42.57 0.62 -1.32
CA ALA A 109 -42.39 1.88 -0.61
C ALA A 109 -42.43 3.06 -1.59
N VAL A 110 -43.27 4.05 -1.31
CA VAL A 110 -43.46 5.25 -2.15
C VAL A 110 -42.63 6.44 -1.63
N ASN A 111 -42.21 6.39 -0.35
CA ASN A 111 -41.45 7.46 0.32
C ASN A 111 -40.05 6.98 0.75
N LEU A 112 -39.03 7.80 0.49
CA LEU A 112 -37.64 7.57 0.89
C LEU A 112 -37.46 7.39 2.41
N GLN A 113 -38.27 8.06 3.22
CA GLN A 113 -38.22 7.93 4.68
C GLN A 113 -38.78 6.58 5.17
N GLU A 114 -39.75 6.01 4.45
CA GLU A 114 -40.27 4.68 4.74
C GLU A 114 -39.29 3.61 4.25
N GLU A 115 -38.69 3.80 3.06
CA GLU A 115 -37.63 2.93 2.53
C GLU A 115 -36.47 2.83 3.55
N ALA A 116 -36.02 3.98 4.05
CA ALA A 116 -34.99 4.10 5.09
C ALA A 116 -35.32 3.36 6.39
N LYS A 117 -36.54 3.50 6.92
CA LYS A 117 -36.99 2.80 8.13
C LYS A 117 -36.96 1.28 7.94
N ILE A 118 -37.45 0.81 6.80
CA ILE A 118 -37.50 -0.62 6.50
C ILE A 118 -36.09 -1.20 6.34
N ILE A 119 -35.17 -0.46 5.71
CA ILE A 119 -33.76 -0.87 5.58
C ILE A 119 -33.07 -0.96 6.94
N ALA A 120 -33.31 0.02 7.83
CA ALA A 120 -32.78 -0.02 9.20
C ALA A 120 -33.28 -1.26 9.96
N GLU A 121 -34.57 -1.58 9.82
CA GLU A 121 -35.17 -2.76 10.44
C GLU A 121 -34.55 -4.06 9.90
N ILE A 122 -34.34 -4.17 8.57
CA ILE A 122 -33.67 -5.33 7.97
C ILE A 122 -32.22 -5.47 8.47
N SER A 123 -31.46 -4.38 8.53
CA SER A 123 -30.08 -4.40 9.05
C SER A 123 -30.05 -4.89 10.50
N SER A 124 -30.94 -4.37 11.36
CA SER A 124 -31.03 -4.78 12.76
C SER A 124 -31.41 -6.26 12.93
N LEU A 125 -32.28 -6.81 12.07
CA LEU A 125 -32.66 -8.21 12.10
C LEU A 125 -31.51 -9.14 11.66
N TYR A 126 -30.70 -8.73 10.68
CA TYR A 126 -29.50 -9.47 10.30
C TYR A 126 -28.42 -9.44 11.40
N GLN A 127 -28.25 -8.31 12.10
CA GLN A 127 -27.38 -8.22 13.27
C GLN A 127 -27.85 -9.10 14.43
N TYR A 128 -29.16 -9.14 14.68
CA TYR A 128 -29.75 -10.04 15.66
C TYR A 128 -29.50 -11.51 15.32
N LEU A 129 -29.68 -11.91 14.06
CA LEU A 129 -29.39 -13.27 13.59
C LEU A 129 -27.91 -13.64 13.71
N ALA A 130 -27.00 -12.69 13.47
CA ALA A 130 -25.57 -12.90 13.68
C ALA A 130 -25.25 -13.16 15.17
N LYS A 131 -25.80 -12.32 16.07
CA LYS A 131 -25.63 -12.46 17.53
C LYS A 131 -26.25 -13.74 18.10
N ALA A 132 -27.38 -14.19 17.56
CA ALA A 132 -28.03 -15.43 17.97
C ALA A 132 -27.23 -16.70 17.57
N ILE A 133 -26.41 -16.63 16.52
CA ILE A 133 -25.47 -17.71 16.15
C ILE A 133 -24.22 -17.66 17.02
N GLU A 134 -23.76 -16.46 17.36
CA GLU A 134 -22.61 -16.22 18.22
C GLU A 134 -22.80 -16.78 19.63
N SER A 135 -24.03 -16.73 20.17
CA SER A 135 -24.37 -17.27 21.50
C SER A 135 -24.37 -18.80 21.61
N ASN A 136 -24.36 -19.54 20.49
CA ASN A 136 -24.46 -21.00 20.52
C ASN A 136 -23.17 -21.76 20.22
N ASP A 137 -22.09 -21.15 19.71
CA ASP A 137 -20.89 -21.95 19.35
C ASP A 137 -19.49 -21.31 19.52
N PHE A 138 -19.26 -20.00 19.75
CA PHE A 138 -17.88 -19.46 19.64
C PHE A 138 -17.52 -18.18 20.45
N SER A 139 -17.90 -18.06 21.73
CA SER A 139 -17.79 -16.74 22.39
C SER A 139 -16.39 -16.23 22.80
N ASP A 140 -15.39 -17.03 23.15
CA ASP A 140 -14.29 -16.44 23.97
C ASP A 140 -12.92 -16.27 23.31
N GLY A 141 -12.64 -16.88 22.15
CA GLY A 141 -11.27 -16.87 21.58
C GLY A 141 -10.99 -15.76 20.56
N ILE A 142 -11.86 -15.63 19.56
CA ILE A 142 -11.58 -14.83 18.35
C ILE A 142 -12.08 -13.40 18.49
N ASN A 143 -13.23 -13.20 19.15
CA ASN A 143 -13.78 -11.88 19.41
C ASN A 143 -12.93 -11.08 20.40
N HIS A 144 -12.37 -11.72 21.43
CA HIS A 144 -11.41 -11.05 22.31
C HIS A 144 -10.14 -10.62 21.58
N LEU A 145 -9.62 -11.41 20.63
CA LEU A 145 -8.44 -11.03 19.86
C LEU A 145 -8.73 -9.83 18.93
N ILE A 146 -9.87 -9.86 18.23
CA ILE A 146 -10.26 -8.80 17.28
C ILE A 146 -10.67 -7.51 18.03
N LEU A 147 -11.42 -7.60 19.13
CA LEU A 147 -11.77 -6.45 19.96
C LEU A 147 -10.52 -5.84 20.60
N ASN A 148 -9.60 -6.66 21.14
CA ASN A 148 -8.34 -6.17 21.69
C ASN A 148 -7.46 -5.48 20.63
N GLN A 149 -7.50 -5.92 19.37
CA GLN A 149 -6.77 -5.28 18.25
C GLN A 149 -7.32 -3.89 17.93
N PHE A 150 -8.64 -3.73 17.85
CA PHE A 150 -9.26 -2.43 17.60
C PHE A 150 -9.11 -1.48 18.80
N ASP A 151 -9.11 -2.00 20.02
CA ASP A 151 -8.84 -1.23 21.24
C ASP A 151 -7.38 -0.74 21.31
N ARG A 152 -6.41 -1.53 20.84
CA ARG A 152 -5.01 -1.07 20.68
C ARG A 152 -4.88 0.04 19.64
N LEU A 153 -5.61 -0.04 18.53
CA LEU A 153 -5.62 1.03 17.53
C LEU A 153 -6.18 2.34 18.11
N LYS A 154 -7.16 2.26 19.02
CA LYS A 154 -7.67 3.43 19.77
C LYS A 154 -6.63 4.00 20.72
N GLN A 155 -5.79 3.16 21.34
CA GLN A 155 -4.73 3.61 22.25
C GLN A 155 -3.69 4.50 21.55
N LEU A 156 -3.46 4.33 20.24
CA LEU A 156 -2.55 5.20 19.47
C LEU A 156 -2.90 6.69 19.59
N PHE A 157 -4.19 7.04 19.74
CA PHE A 157 -4.62 8.44 19.66
C PHE A 157 -4.88 9.07 21.04
N LYS A 158 -4.45 8.43 22.13
CA LYS A 158 -4.68 8.91 23.52
C LYS A 158 -3.66 9.95 24.03
N LYS A 159 -2.77 10.46 23.16
CA LYS A 159 -1.82 11.56 23.44
C LYS A 159 -0.92 11.35 24.68
N GLU A 160 -0.22 10.21 24.75
CA GLU A 160 0.65 9.88 25.88
C GLU A 160 2.10 10.37 25.68
N SER A 161 2.75 9.97 24.58
CA SER A 161 4.02 10.55 24.10
C SER A 161 4.30 10.09 22.66
N LEU A 162 5.14 10.82 21.91
CA LEU A 162 5.51 10.44 20.55
C LEU A 162 6.36 9.16 20.48
N GLU A 163 7.21 8.93 21.48
CA GLU A 163 8.00 7.70 21.59
C GLU A 163 7.10 6.49 21.80
N LEU A 164 6.17 6.59 22.76
CA LEU A 164 5.22 5.53 23.03
C LEU A 164 4.28 5.30 21.84
N TRP A 165 3.85 6.36 21.17
CA TRP A 165 3.07 6.28 19.95
C TRP A 165 3.78 5.47 18.86
N LEU A 166 5.03 5.83 18.53
CA LEU A 166 5.79 5.17 17.48
C LEU A 166 6.13 3.72 17.85
N SER A 167 6.48 3.46 19.11
CA SER A 167 6.72 2.09 19.60
C SER A 167 5.47 1.21 19.53
N THR A 168 4.31 1.76 19.90
CA THR A 168 3.02 1.05 19.83
C THR A 168 2.64 0.75 18.38
N LEU A 169 2.93 1.68 17.47
CA LEU A 169 2.73 1.48 16.04
C LEU A 169 3.63 0.35 15.48
N VAL A 170 4.89 0.26 15.95
CA VAL A 170 5.80 -0.85 15.65
C VAL A 170 5.29 -2.17 16.24
N ASP A 171 4.75 -2.18 17.45
CA ASP A 171 4.20 -3.39 18.07
C ASP A 171 2.96 -3.91 17.33
N ILE A 172 2.07 -3.01 16.91
CA ILE A 172 0.91 -3.36 16.06
C ILE A 172 1.40 -3.98 14.75
N TRP A 173 2.41 -3.38 14.10
CA TRP A 173 2.99 -3.94 12.88
C TRP A 173 3.55 -5.35 13.10
N ASN A 174 4.29 -5.56 14.17
CA ASN A 174 4.98 -6.81 14.46
C ASN A 174 4.03 -7.97 14.81
N HIS A 175 2.85 -7.67 15.36
CA HIS A 175 1.96 -8.67 15.94
C HIS A 175 0.62 -8.83 15.20
N ASP A 176 0.13 -7.82 14.49
CA ASP A 176 -1.24 -7.79 13.96
C ASP A 176 -1.29 -7.84 12.42
N SER A 177 -0.85 -8.97 11.85
CA SER A 177 -0.89 -9.22 10.40
C SER A 177 -2.29 -9.18 9.76
N THR A 178 -3.35 -9.26 10.56
CA THR A 178 -4.75 -9.20 10.14
C THR A 178 -5.20 -7.78 9.79
N LEU A 179 -4.69 -6.74 10.47
CA LEU A 179 -5.03 -5.34 10.20
C LEU A 179 -4.58 -4.90 8.79
N LEU A 180 -3.47 -5.45 8.30
CA LEU A 180 -2.94 -5.19 6.97
C LEU A 180 -3.73 -5.89 5.85
N ARG A 181 -4.45 -6.99 6.15
CA ARG A 181 -5.23 -7.74 5.14
C ARG A 181 -6.54 -7.06 4.78
N GLU A 182 -7.15 -6.34 5.70
CA GLU A 182 -8.46 -5.68 5.50
C GLU A 182 -8.45 -4.21 5.96
N PRO A 183 -7.65 -3.34 5.32
CA PRO A 183 -7.49 -1.95 5.74
C PRO A 183 -8.80 -1.14 5.69
N ALA A 184 -9.76 -1.53 4.85
CA ALA A 184 -11.08 -0.89 4.76
C ALA A 184 -11.94 -1.03 6.03
N ARG A 185 -11.56 -1.92 6.96
CA ARG A 185 -12.24 -2.09 8.25
C ARG A 185 -11.64 -1.23 9.36
N LEU A 186 -10.47 -0.64 9.14
CA LEU A 186 -9.84 0.28 10.09
C LEU A 186 -10.79 1.46 10.31
N PHE A 187 -10.97 1.87 11.57
CA PHE A 187 -11.81 3.00 12.01
C PHE A 187 -13.33 2.92 11.68
N ARG A 188 -13.84 1.85 11.07
CA ARG A 188 -15.26 1.75 10.67
C ARG A 188 -16.26 1.82 11.84
N ASN A 189 -15.84 1.35 13.01
CA ASN A 189 -16.66 1.30 14.22
C ASN A 189 -16.40 2.47 15.17
N TRP A 190 -15.63 3.47 14.73
CA TRP A 190 -15.29 4.61 15.58
C TRP A 190 -16.40 5.64 15.56
N ASP A 191 -16.69 6.22 16.71
CA ASP A 191 -17.63 7.31 16.78
C ASP A 191 -17.03 8.62 16.24
N LEU A 192 -17.87 9.66 16.17
CA LEU A 192 -17.48 10.94 15.59
C LEU A 192 -16.44 11.67 16.45
N GLU A 193 -16.46 11.46 17.76
CA GLU A 193 -15.50 12.07 18.70
C GLU A 193 -14.13 11.41 18.55
N GLU A 194 -14.09 10.07 18.52
CA GLU A 194 -12.89 9.27 18.29
C GLU A 194 -12.22 9.59 16.95
N GLN A 195 -13.00 9.73 15.87
CA GLN A 195 -12.48 10.12 14.57
C GLN A 195 -11.93 11.55 14.56
N THR A 196 -12.60 12.48 15.25
CA THR A 196 -12.14 13.88 15.34
C THR A 196 -10.81 13.95 16.12
N ILE A 197 -10.72 13.26 17.25
CA ILE A 197 -9.48 13.19 18.05
C ILE A 197 -8.31 12.66 17.21
N ALA A 198 -8.54 11.61 16.41
CA ALA A 198 -7.50 11.05 15.57
C ALA A 198 -7.10 11.95 14.39
N LEU A 199 -8.05 12.66 13.78
CA LEU A 199 -7.76 13.64 12.72
C LEU A 199 -6.96 14.84 13.28
N ASP A 200 -7.35 15.32 14.46
CA ASP A 200 -6.65 16.40 15.16
C ASP A 200 -5.23 15.98 15.51
N PHE A 201 -5.03 14.74 15.98
CA PHE A 201 -3.71 14.19 16.27
C PHE A 201 -2.77 14.22 15.06
N PHE A 202 -3.24 13.82 13.87
CA PHE A 202 -2.43 13.92 12.64
C PHE A 202 -2.15 15.35 12.18
N SER A 203 -2.87 16.33 12.73
CA SER A 203 -2.66 17.76 12.46
C SER A 203 -1.75 18.45 13.49
N GLU A 204 -1.33 17.75 14.55
CA GLU A 204 -0.45 18.30 15.57
C GLU A 204 0.97 18.50 15.04
N SER A 205 1.57 19.66 15.31
CA SER A 205 2.88 20.04 14.76
C SER A 205 3.98 19.06 15.13
N GLU A 206 3.98 18.50 16.34
CA GLU A 206 5.01 17.56 16.77
C GLU A 206 4.87 16.20 16.06
N VAL A 207 3.65 15.74 15.84
CA VAL A 207 3.34 14.52 15.08
C VAL A 207 3.74 14.70 13.63
N VAL A 208 3.35 15.81 13.01
CA VAL A 208 3.72 16.15 11.63
C VAL A 208 5.24 16.22 11.47
N ASN A 209 5.94 16.87 12.40
CA ASN A 209 7.40 16.97 12.34
C ASN A 209 8.09 15.60 12.49
N LEU A 210 7.57 14.72 13.35
CA LEU A 210 8.08 13.35 13.47
C LEU A 210 7.87 12.54 12.18
N ILE A 211 6.67 12.58 11.60
CA ILE A 211 6.36 11.85 10.36
C ILE A 211 7.22 12.37 9.20
N ASN A 212 7.38 13.69 9.10
CA ASN A 212 8.27 14.31 8.11
C ASN A 212 9.75 13.95 8.33
N ALA A 213 10.19 13.81 9.58
CA ALA A 213 11.53 13.30 9.89
C ALA A 213 11.69 11.83 9.45
N ILE A 214 10.70 10.97 9.70
CA ILE A 214 10.70 9.58 9.21
C ILE A 214 10.80 9.55 7.69
N PHE A 215 10.01 10.37 6.99
CA PHE A 215 10.07 10.49 5.54
C PHE A 215 11.43 10.99 5.05
N PHE A 216 12.01 12.00 5.70
CA PHE A 216 13.34 12.49 5.36
C PHE A 216 14.42 11.40 5.51
N TYR A 217 14.44 10.68 6.64
CA TYR A 217 15.41 9.61 6.85
C TYR A 217 15.15 8.39 5.94
N LYS A 218 13.91 8.19 5.46
CA LYS A 218 13.62 7.23 4.37
C LYS A 218 14.34 7.62 3.08
N LEU A 219 14.48 8.92 2.77
CA LEU A 219 15.22 9.41 1.60
C LEU A 219 16.74 9.43 1.81
N TYR A 220 17.17 9.77 3.02
CA TYR A 220 18.57 9.94 3.43
C TYR A 220 18.90 9.13 4.70
N PRO A 221 18.91 7.78 4.61
CA PRO A 221 19.08 6.90 5.77
C PRO A 221 20.45 7.04 6.45
N ASP A 222 21.46 7.49 5.70
CA ASP A 222 22.79 7.81 6.19
C ASP A 222 22.78 8.92 7.23
N LYS A 223 21.89 9.91 7.08
CA LYS A 223 21.79 11.06 8.00
C LYS A 223 21.14 10.74 9.34
N LEU A 224 20.51 9.57 9.46
CA LEU A 224 19.91 9.13 10.72
C LEU A 224 20.98 8.82 11.77
N PHE A 225 22.20 8.47 11.35
CA PHE A 225 23.29 8.06 12.23
C PHE A 225 24.44 9.05 12.15
N ASN A 226 25.11 9.28 13.28
CA ASN A 226 26.30 10.13 13.31
C ASN A 226 27.57 9.37 12.86
N GLU A 227 27.49 8.04 12.79
CA GLU A 227 28.57 7.14 12.39
C GLU A 227 28.38 6.63 10.96
N LEU A 228 29.49 6.30 10.30
CA LEU A 228 29.47 5.74 8.95
C LEU A 228 28.91 4.31 8.99
N ILE A 229 27.66 4.16 8.55
CA ILE A 229 26.96 2.87 8.52
C ILE A 229 27.20 2.17 7.18
N HIS A 230 27.42 0.85 7.25
CA HIS A 230 27.60 0.01 6.05
C HIS A 230 26.41 0.15 5.08
N PRO A 231 26.64 0.27 3.75
CA PRO A 231 25.59 0.47 2.77
C PRO A 231 24.42 -0.53 2.85
N GLU A 232 24.68 -1.80 3.14
CA GLU A 232 23.64 -2.82 3.26
C GLU A 232 22.73 -2.61 4.48
N LYS A 233 23.32 -2.17 5.59
CA LYS A 233 22.55 -1.79 6.78
C LYS A 233 21.72 -0.54 6.50
N LEU A 234 22.21 0.39 5.68
CA LEU A 234 21.43 1.53 5.21
C LEU A 234 20.25 1.11 4.33
N VAL A 235 20.40 0.07 3.49
CA VAL A 235 19.28 -0.50 2.71
C VAL A 235 18.22 -1.09 3.64
N SER A 236 18.64 -1.85 4.65
CA SER A 236 17.73 -2.42 5.67
C SER A 236 16.99 -1.32 6.44
N VAL A 237 17.71 -0.30 6.91
CA VAL A 237 17.13 0.87 7.59
C VAL A 237 16.13 1.59 6.69
N ARG A 238 16.48 1.84 5.42
CA ARG A 238 15.58 2.47 4.45
C ARG A 238 14.31 1.66 4.23
N MET A 239 14.43 0.34 4.12
CA MET A 239 13.26 -0.54 3.99
C MET A 239 12.34 -0.43 5.20
N ARG A 240 12.88 -0.51 6.42
CA ARG A 240 12.10 -0.41 7.66
C ARG A 240 11.43 0.96 7.80
N LEU A 241 12.14 2.04 7.50
CA LEU A 241 11.58 3.40 7.43
C LEU A 241 10.50 3.52 6.36
N GLY A 242 10.68 2.86 5.23
CA GLY A 242 9.68 2.75 4.16
C GLY A 242 8.38 2.11 4.66
N PHE A 243 8.47 0.93 5.28
CA PHE A 243 7.29 0.25 5.85
C PHE A 243 6.59 1.08 6.93
N LEU A 244 7.37 1.70 7.81
CA LEU A 244 6.84 2.55 8.87
C LEU A 244 6.05 3.74 8.29
N HIS A 245 6.62 4.43 7.30
CA HIS A 245 5.97 5.56 6.64
C HIS A 245 4.71 5.13 5.85
N GLU A 246 4.80 4.03 5.10
CA GLU A 246 3.65 3.49 4.36
C GLU A 246 2.50 3.08 5.28
N PHE A 247 2.81 2.52 6.45
CA PHE A 247 1.79 2.15 7.43
C PHE A 247 1.11 3.39 8.02
N ILE A 248 1.87 4.45 8.32
CA ILE A 248 1.32 5.73 8.79
C ILE A 248 0.42 6.35 7.71
N GLU A 249 0.87 6.39 6.45
CA GLU A 249 0.04 6.86 5.32
C GLU A 249 -1.26 6.06 5.20
N LEU A 250 -1.20 4.73 5.36
CA LEU A 250 -2.36 3.86 5.29
C LEU A 250 -3.38 4.22 6.38
N LEU A 251 -2.92 4.39 7.63
CA LEU A 251 -3.78 4.78 8.75
C LEU A 251 -4.47 6.13 8.46
N GLN A 252 -3.73 7.14 8.01
CA GLN A 252 -4.28 8.45 7.71
C GLN A 252 -5.29 8.39 6.55
N LYS A 253 -4.98 7.68 5.45
CA LYS A 253 -5.89 7.53 4.30
C LYS A 253 -7.19 6.85 4.68
N GLN A 254 -7.13 5.79 5.50
CA GLN A 254 -8.35 5.11 5.96
C GLN A 254 -9.15 5.99 6.93
N LEU A 255 -8.48 6.73 7.82
CA LEU A 255 -9.14 7.67 8.72
C LEU A 255 -9.86 8.78 7.95
N GLN A 256 -9.21 9.42 6.98
CA GLN A 256 -9.82 10.46 6.14
C GLN A 256 -11.00 9.92 5.32
N SER A 257 -10.85 8.73 4.72
CA SER A 257 -11.91 8.06 3.96
C SER A 257 -13.15 7.82 4.84
N ASN A 258 -12.96 7.33 6.06
CA ASN A 258 -14.06 7.13 7.00
C ASN A 258 -14.67 8.47 7.45
N ALA A 259 -13.84 9.46 7.79
CA ALA A 259 -14.31 10.78 8.20
C ALA A 259 -15.22 11.42 7.15
N LEU A 260 -14.85 11.34 5.86
CA LEU A 260 -15.68 11.82 4.75
C LEU A 260 -17.03 11.09 4.67
N GLN A 261 -17.06 9.78 4.95
CA GLN A 261 -18.32 9.02 5.02
C GLN A 261 -19.23 9.46 6.17
N TYR A 262 -18.68 10.01 7.26
CA TYR A 262 -19.43 10.59 8.38
C TYR A 262 -19.73 12.08 8.22
N GLY A 263 -19.36 12.68 7.08
CA GLY A 263 -19.57 14.11 6.80
C GLY A 263 -18.63 15.04 7.57
N LEU A 264 -17.52 14.51 8.12
CA LEU A 264 -16.45 15.31 8.68
C LEU A 264 -15.53 15.84 7.58
N ASN A 265 -14.99 17.04 7.78
CA ASN A 265 -13.94 17.57 6.92
C ASN A 265 -12.58 17.09 7.45
N PRO A 266 -11.82 16.27 6.70
CA PRO A 266 -10.54 15.70 7.16
C PRO A 266 -9.42 16.72 7.34
N GLY A 267 -9.63 17.99 7.00
CA GLY A 267 -8.63 19.05 7.20
C GLY A 267 -7.53 19.04 6.13
N ILE A 268 -6.39 19.63 6.47
CA ILE A 268 -5.21 19.71 5.60
C ILE A 268 -4.39 18.44 5.77
N ASP A 269 -3.99 17.84 4.65
CA ASP A 269 -3.05 16.74 4.65
C ASP A 269 -1.61 17.27 4.69
N PHE A 270 -0.92 17.01 5.80
CA PHE A 270 0.46 17.44 6.03
C PHE A 270 1.50 16.38 5.64
N LEU A 271 1.09 15.19 5.21
CA LEU A 271 2.02 14.10 4.90
C LEU A 271 2.55 14.18 3.47
N PHE A 272 3.83 13.82 3.32
CA PHE A 272 4.43 13.64 2.00
C PHE A 272 4.09 12.26 1.45
N HIS A 273 3.28 12.21 0.40
CA HIS A 273 2.97 10.96 -0.29
C HIS A 273 4.01 10.68 -1.37
N GLY A 274 4.71 9.55 -1.26
CA GLY A 274 5.63 9.08 -2.31
C GLY A 274 6.98 8.58 -1.81
N ASP A 275 7.95 8.55 -2.73
CA ASP A 275 9.28 8.00 -2.49
C ASP A 275 10.42 8.99 -2.77
N GLU A 276 10.10 10.23 -3.15
CA GLU A 276 11.07 11.30 -3.46
C GLU A 276 10.49 12.69 -3.20
N LEU A 277 11.37 13.69 -3.03
CA LEU A 277 11.01 15.10 -3.01
C LEU A 277 11.31 15.76 -4.36
N PRO A 278 10.38 16.59 -4.89
CA PRO A 278 10.67 17.46 -6.00
C PRO A 278 11.89 18.36 -5.74
N GLN A 279 12.62 18.64 -6.80
CA GLN A 279 13.82 19.46 -6.75
C GLN A 279 13.55 20.87 -6.19
N GLY A 280 14.36 21.31 -5.23
CA GLY A 280 14.25 22.63 -4.58
C GLY A 280 13.38 22.64 -3.33
N ILE A 281 12.72 21.51 -3.02
CA ILE A 281 11.99 21.32 -1.77
C ILE A 281 12.93 20.70 -0.74
N MET A 282 13.03 21.35 0.43
CA MET A 282 13.82 20.88 1.57
C MET A 282 12.87 20.64 2.74
N ILE A 283 13.08 19.54 3.46
CA ILE A 283 12.41 19.30 4.74
C ILE A 283 13.36 19.78 5.84
N GLU A 284 12.88 20.68 6.68
CA GLU A 284 13.55 21.01 7.94
C GLU A 284 13.29 19.88 8.92
N VAL A 285 14.34 19.19 9.32
CA VAL A 285 14.24 18.02 10.20
C VAL A 285 14.67 18.41 11.59
N ASN A 286 13.80 18.13 12.55
CA ASN A 286 14.17 18.27 13.95
C ASN A 286 14.97 17.03 14.40
N GLU A 287 16.24 17.24 14.70
CA GLU A 287 17.20 16.23 15.15
C GLU A 287 16.76 15.52 16.45
N VAL A 288 15.90 16.16 17.26
CA VAL A 288 15.36 15.61 18.51
C VAL A 288 14.65 14.27 18.31
N TYR A 289 14.14 13.98 17.11
CA TYR A 289 13.45 12.73 16.83
C TYR A 289 14.37 11.56 16.42
N LYS A 290 15.68 11.80 16.24
CA LYS A 290 16.61 10.75 15.79
C LYS A 290 16.56 9.49 16.64
N ASP A 291 16.67 9.65 17.96
CA ASP A 291 16.76 8.52 18.89
C ASP A 291 15.48 7.68 18.89
N ILE A 292 14.32 8.35 18.85
CA ILE A 292 12.99 7.70 18.80
C ILE A 292 12.84 6.92 17.49
N ILE A 293 13.25 7.50 16.36
CA ILE A 293 13.19 6.85 15.04
C ILE A 293 14.15 5.66 14.97
N GLN A 294 15.39 5.81 15.48
CA GLN A 294 16.37 4.72 15.54
C GLN A 294 15.83 3.54 16.36
N SER A 295 15.22 3.81 17.52
CA SER A 295 14.61 2.80 18.38
C SER A 295 13.48 2.05 17.64
N ALA A 296 12.58 2.79 16.97
CA ALA A 296 11.49 2.19 16.20
C ALA A 296 12.00 1.31 15.05
N VAL A 297 12.99 1.78 14.29
CA VAL A 297 13.60 1.01 13.20
C VAL A 297 14.27 -0.26 13.72
N LYS A 298 14.94 -0.21 14.87
CA LYS A 298 15.58 -1.37 15.49
C LYS A 298 14.56 -2.45 15.85
N ASN A 299 13.42 -2.05 16.41
CA ASN A 299 12.39 -2.96 16.93
C ASN A 299 11.39 -3.45 15.86
N LEU A 300 11.36 -2.83 14.68
CA LEU A 300 10.51 -3.28 13.57
C LEU A 300 11.00 -4.63 13.01
N LYS A 301 10.17 -5.66 13.16
CA LYS A 301 10.41 -7.00 12.60
C LYS A 301 9.96 -7.03 11.15
N VAL A 302 10.87 -7.43 10.27
CA VAL A 302 10.54 -7.77 8.89
C VAL A 302 10.32 -9.28 8.86
N LEU A 303 9.07 -9.73 8.76
CA LEU A 303 8.73 -11.16 8.70
C LEU A 303 9.17 -11.75 7.35
N PHE A 304 10.38 -12.33 7.33
CA PHE A 304 10.88 -13.13 6.21
C PHE A 304 10.35 -14.56 6.32
N THR A 305 9.24 -14.87 5.65
CA THR A 305 8.84 -16.27 5.36
C THR A 305 9.22 -16.61 3.91
N PRO A 306 9.49 -17.89 3.56
CA PRO A 306 9.81 -18.29 2.17
C PRO A 306 8.70 -17.92 1.17
N GLU A 307 7.44 -18.03 1.58
CA GLU A 307 6.25 -17.62 0.81
C GLU A 307 6.13 -16.08 0.72
N ASN A 308 6.60 -15.36 1.74
CA ASN A 308 6.82 -13.91 1.63
C ASN A 308 8.01 -13.61 0.72
N ASN A 309 9.06 -14.41 0.63
CA ASN A 309 10.19 -14.13 -0.25
C ASN A 309 9.78 -14.22 -1.72
N GLU A 310 8.98 -15.20 -2.14
CA GLU A 310 8.44 -15.23 -3.50
C GLU A 310 7.52 -14.03 -3.75
N LYS A 311 6.57 -13.75 -2.85
CA LYS A 311 5.67 -12.58 -2.99
C LYS A 311 6.40 -11.23 -2.96
N VAL A 312 7.37 -11.06 -2.06
CA VAL A 312 8.21 -9.86 -1.95
C VAL A 312 9.10 -9.76 -3.19
N THR A 313 9.63 -10.86 -3.73
CA THR A 313 10.44 -10.82 -4.96
C THR A 313 9.58 -10.45 -6.16
N LEU A 314 8.32 -10.92 -6.21
CA LEU A 314 7.33 -10.54 -7.22
C LEU A 314 6.89 -9.07 -7.07
N GLU A 315 6.68 -8.59 -5.84
CA GLU A 315 6.44 -7.17 -5.53
C GLU A 315 7.64 -6.29 -5.92
N ARG A 316 8.86 -6.78 -5.76
CA ARG A 316 10.10 -6.09 -6.18
C ARG A 316 10.28 -6.12 -7.70
N LEU A 317 9.76 -7.14 -8.38
CA LEU A 317 9.63 -7.13 -9.84
C LEU A 317 8.68 -6.01 -10.29
N HIS A 318 7.58 -5.80 -9.57
CA HIS A 318 6.70 -4.66 -9.82
C HIS A 318 7.37 -3.30 -9.50
N ASP A 319 8.38 -3.24 -8.62
CA ASP A 319 9.16 -2.01 -8.39
C ASP A 319 9.92 -1.56 -9.65
N LEU A 320 10.28 -2.47 -10.57
CA LEU A 320 10.83 -2.11 -11.88
C LEU A 320 9.86 -1.23 -12.66
N GLY A 321 8.57 -1.60 -12.69
CA GLY A 321 7.52 -0.81 -13.32
C GLY A 321 7.22 0.49 -12.56
N ARG A 322 7.32 0.47 -11.23
CA ARG A 322 7.10 1.68 -10.41
C ARG A 322 8.13 2.78 -10.67
N ALA A 323 9.33 2.43 -11.16
CA ALA A 323 10.31 3.42 -11.62
C ALA A 323 9.82 4.29 -12.78
N TYR A 324 8.74 3.89 -13.45
CA TYR A 324 8.13 4.60 -14.58
C TYR A 324 6.77 5.22 -14.25
N LYS A 325 6.27 5.03 -13.03
CA LYS A 325 4.95 5.53 -12.64
C LYS A 325 4.98 7.06 -12.56
N PHE A 326 4.11 7.71 -13.33
CA PHE A 326 4.02 9.17 -13.53
C PHE A 326 5.20 9.81 -14.28
N TRP A 327 6.43 9.58 -13.85
CA TRP A 327 7.64 10.05 -14.54
C TRP A 327 8.83 9.17 -14.21
N PHE A 328 9.72 8.93 -15.17
CA PHE A 328 10.89 8.07 -15.00
C PHE A 328 11.83 8.53 -13.88
N ASN A 329 12.16 7.58 -13.01
CA ASN A 329 13.10 7.72 -11.91
C ASN A 329 14.27 6.71 -12.06
N PRO A 330 15.47 7.17 -12.45
CA PRO A 330 16.63 6.31 -12.65
C PRO A 330 17.17 5.71 -11.35
N ASN A 331 17.10 6.43 -10.22
CA ASN A 331 17.56 5.93 -8.92
C ASN A 331 16.73 4.72 -8.48
N ARG A 332 15.40 4.82 -8.61
CA ARG A 332 14.49 3.73 -8.25
C ARG A 332 14.70 2.51 -9.13
N LEU A 333 14.92 2.70 -10.43
CA LEU A 333 15.21 1.59 -11.33
C LEU A 333 16.52 0.88 -10.95
N ILE A 334 17.60 1.65 -10.73
CA ILE A 334 18.90 1.12 -10.34
C ILE A 334 18.80 0.38 -9.00
N ASP A 335 18.21 1.00 -7.99
CA ASP A 335 18.04 0.40 -6.66
C ASP A 335 17.23 -0.91 -6.76
N ALA A 336 16.13 -0.92 -7.52
CA ALA A 336 15.31 -2.12 -7.71
C ALA A 336 16.10 -3.26 -8.38
N VAL A 337 16.85 -2.96 -9.44
CA VAL A 337 17.67 -3.96 -10.15
C VAL A 337 18.82 -4.48 -9.29
N MET A 338 19.52 -3.60 -8.59
CA MET A 338 20.64 -3.99 -7.73
C MET A 338 20.19 -4.82 -6.53
N VAL A 339 19.03 -4.49 -5.93
CA VAL A 339 18.42 -5.29 -4.86
C VAL A 339 17.98 -6.66 -5.37
N LEU A 340 17.39 -6.73 -6.57
CA LEU A 340 17.04 -8.01 -7.20
C LEU A 340 18.29 -8.86 -7.44
N GLN A 341 19.36 -8.27 -7.98
CA GLN A 341 20.62 -8.97 -8.21
C GLN A 341 21.21 -9.53 -6.92
N GLN A 342 21.29 -8.71 -5.85
CA GLN A 342 21.84 -9.13 -4.56
C GLN A 342 21.03 -10.26 -3.92
N ARG A 343 19.70 -10.26 -4.09
CA ARG A 343 18.84 -11.29 -3.50
C ARG A 343 18.86 -12.61 -4.26
N LEU A 344 18.86 -12.54 -5.58
CA LEU A 344 18.77 -13.72 -6.44
C LEU A 344 20.12 -14.41 -6.62
N VAL A 345 21.22 -13.68 -6.41
CA VAL A 345 22.58 -14.21 -6.51
C VAL A 345 23.27 -14.08 -5.17
N THR A 346 23.23 -15.16 -4.38
CA THR A 346 24.07 -15.29 -3.18
C THR A 346 25.52 -15.54 -3.60
N GLU A 347 26.44 -14.89 -2.89
CA GLU A 347 27.88 -14.78 -3.17
C GLU A 347 28.47 -15.98 -3.94
N SER A 348 28.86 -15.75 -5.19
CA SER A 348 29.64 -16.72 -5.95
C SER A 348 31.03 -16.20 -6.31
N ILE A 349 31.92 -17.13 -6.65
CA ILE A 349 33.38 -16.92 -6.68
C ILE A 349 33.81 -16.06 -7.88
N SER A 350 32.94 -15.83 -8.87
CA SER A 350 33.24 -15.05 -10.07
C SER A 350 32.08 -14.14 -10.52
N GLN A 351 32.41 -12.94 -11.03
CA GLN A 351 31.43 -11.95 -11.49
C GLN A 351 30.67 -12.36 -12.76
N GLU A 352 31.25 -13.21 -13.61
CA GLU A 352 30.59 -13.72 -14.82
C GLU A 352 29.55 -14.80 -14.47
N ASP A 353 29.87 -15.69 -13.52
CA ASP A 353 28.92 -16.69 -13.03
C ASP A 353 27.74 -16.04 -12.29
N ASP A 354 27.99 -14.92 -11.60
CA ASP A 354 26.94 -14.13 -10.94
C ASP A 354 25.93 -13.55 -11.94
N LEU A 355 26.40 -13.02 -13.08
CA LEU A 355 25.53 -12.42 -14.09
C LEU A 355 24.67 -13.46 -14.81
N GLU A 356 25.23 -14.63 -15.15
CA GLU A 356 24.47 -15.71 -15.78
C GLU A 356 23.41 -16.28 -14.83
N LYS A 357 23.77 -16.50 -13.55
CA LYS A 357 22.79 -16.89 -12.52
C LYS A 357 21.67 -15.86 -12.38
N PHE A 358 22.03 -14.58 -12.30
CA PHE A 358 21.04 -13.50 -12.25
C PHE A 358 20.10 -13.54 -13.46
N HIS A 359 20.64 -13.78 -14.66
CA HIS A 359 19.85 -13.90 -15.89
C HIS A 359 18.82 -15.04 -15.78
N GLN A 360 19.25 -16.23 -15.36
CA GLN A 360 18.39 -17.40 -15.19
C GLN A 360 17.26 -17.14 -14.17
N GLU A 361 17.60 -16.55 -13.03
CA GLU A 361 16.61 -16.20 -11.99
C GLU A 361 15.60 -15.16 -12.48
N MET A 362 16.06 -14.15 -13.24
CA MET A 362 15.16 -13.17 -13.86
C MET A 362 14.20 -13.81 -14.87
N LEU A 363 14.63 -14.83 -15.63
CA LEU A 363 13.74 -15.59 -16.51
C LEU A 363 12.66 -16.32 -15.71
N ILE A 364 13.02 -16.94 -14.59
CA ILE A 364 12.07 -17.62 -13.69
C ILE A 364 11.04 -16.62 -13.15
N LEU A 365 11.47 -15.43 -12.73
CA LEU A 365 10.57 -14.38 -12.26
C LEU A 365 9.63 -13.87 -13.36
N TYR A 366 10.16 -13.60 -14.55
CA TYR A 366 9.31 -13.12 -15.65
C TYR A 366 8.31 -14.18 -16.13
N ARG A 367 8.59 -15.48 -15.98
CA ARG A 367 7.61 -16.55 -16.24
C ARG A 367 6.36 -16.45 -15.36
N GLN A 368 6.48 -15.87 -14.17
CA GLN A 368 5.36 -15.74 -13.23
C GLN A 368 4.42 -14.58 -13.60
N LEU A 369 4.86 -13.63 -14.42
CA LEU A 369 4.03 -12.53 -14.90
C LEU A 369 3.11 -12.93 -16.05
N THR A 370 2.04 -12.18 -16.25
CA THR A 370 1.23 -12.27 -17.49
C THR A 370 1.99 -11.70 -18.69
N THR A 371 1.61 -12.13 -19.89
CA THR A 371 2.24 -11.60 -21.12
C THR A 371 2.05 -10.09 -21.26
N THR A 372 0.90 -9.56 -20.81
CA THR A 372 0.63 -8.12 -20.78
C THR A 372 1.60 -7.38 -19.85
N GLU A 373 1.82 -7.87 -18.64
CA GLU A 373 2.79 -7.24 -17.71
C GLU A 373 4.22 -7.26 -18.26
N CYS A 374 4.63 -8.34 -18.92
CA CYS A 374 5.92 -8.39 -19.60
C CYS A 374 6.01 -7.39 -20.76
N LEU A 375 4.94 -7.20 -21.53
CA LEU A 375 4.86 -6.21 -22.61
C LEU A 375 4.92 -4.78 -22.07
N ASP A 376 4.21 -4.50 -20.97
CA ASP A 376 4.25 -3.19 -20.31
C ASP A 376 5.67 -2.86 -19.82
N LEU A 377 6.34 -3.82 -19.17
CA LEU A 377 7.74 -3.68 -18.76
C LEU A 377 8.68 -3.46 -19.94
N TYR A 378 8.47 -4.17 -21.05
CA TYR A 378 9.24 -3.96 -22.27
C TYR A 378 9.05 -2.54 -22.81
N GLY A 379 7.81 -2.05 -22.85
CA GLY A 379 7.48 -0.68 -23.23
C GLY A 379 8.17 0.36 -22.34
N TYR A 380 8.18 0.14 -21.03
CA TYR A 380 8.90 1.00 -20.08
C TYR A 380 10.40 1.01 -20.33
N PHE A 381 11.02 -0.15 -20.52
CA PHE A 381 12.45 -0.28 -20.79
C PHE A 381 12.86 0.27 -22.17
N ALA A 382 11.98 0.19 -23.17
CA ALA A 382 12.21 0.74 -24.50
C ALA A 382 12.05 2.27 -24.59
N ASN A 383 11.58 2.93 -23.52
CA ASN A 383 11.42 4.38 -23.49
C ASN A 383 12.77 5.12 -23.64
N ASN A 384 12.71 6.32 -24.22
CA ASN A 384 13.82 7.26 -24.36
C ASN A 384 14.53 7.54 -23.03
N ASP A 385 13.78 7.64 -21.93
CA ASP A 385 14.35 7.95 -20.63
C ASP A 385 15.33 6.86 -20.14
N SER A 386 14.91 5.59 -20.23
CA SER A 386 15.73 4.40 -19.94
C SER A 386 16.95 4.34 -20.85
N ARG A 387 16.72 4.63 -22.15
CA ARG A 387 17.78 4.69 -23.14
C ARG A 387 18.83 5.77 -22.80
N TYR A 388 18.41 6.96 -22.37
CA TYR A 388 19.32 8.03 -21.95
C TYR A 388 20.12 7.65 -20.69
N LEU A 389 19.51 6.93 -19.74
CA LEU A 389 20.23 6.41 -18.57
C LEU A 389 21.34 5.44 -19.01
N LEU A 390 20.99 4.42 -19.79
CA LEU A 390 21.95 3.41 -20.25
C LEU A 390 23.05 4.02 -21.12
N TYR A 391 22.70 4.98 -21.96
CA TYR A 391 23.67 5.74 -22.76
C TYR A 391 24.65 6.52 -21.88
N THR A 392 24.16 7.15 -20.81
CA THR A 392 25.01 7.86 -19.84
C THR A 392 25.97 6.90 -19.14
N LEU A 393 25.47 5.79 -18.60
CA LEU A 393 26.29 4.79 -17.90
C LEU A 393 27.35 4.18 -18.83
N TYR A 394 26.94 3.77 -20.04
CA TYR A 394 27.83 3.18 -21.04
C TYR A 394 28.96 4.12 -21.47
N SER A 395 28.64 5.39 -21.65
CA SER A 395 29.63 6.39 -22.06
C SER A 395 30.68 6.64 -20.98
N ILE A 396 30.29 6.59 -19.70
CA ILE A 396 31.23 6.67 -18.58
C ILE A 396 32.14 5.44 -18.55
N ILE A 397 31.59 4.24 -18.78
CA ILE A 397 32.35 2.98 -18.83
C ILE A 397 33.40 3.01 -19.94
N ASN A 398 33.06 3.57 -21.10
CA ASN A 398 33.98 3.73 -22.23
C ASN A 398 34.97 4.89 -22.09
N GLY A 399 34.95 5.63 -20.98
CA GLY A 399 35.89 6.71 -20.72
C GLY A 399 35.60 8.02 -21.47
N CYS A 400 34.36 8.24 -21.91
CA CYS A 400 33.97 9.54 -22.44
C CYS A 400 34.07 10.61 -21.33
N SER A 401 34.75 11.72 -21.63
CA SER A 401 34.81 12.87 -20.72
C SER A 401 33.46 13.58 -20.67
N LEU A 402 32.94 13.80 -19.45
CA LEU A 402 31.68 14.52 -19.23
C LEU A 402 31.96 15.71 -18.32
N ASP A 403 31.57 16.92 -18.75
CA ASP A 403 31.93 18.18 -18.07
C ASP A 403 31.48 18.26 -16.60
N TRP A 404 30.46 17.49 -16.23
CA TRP A 404 29.87 17.48 -14.90
C TRP A 404 30.38 16.36 -14.00
N LEU A 405 31.13 15.38 -14.53
CA LEU A 405 31.57 14.20 -13.80
C LEU A 405 33.09 14.29 -13.55
N PRO A 406 33.56 14.27 -12.29
CA PRO A 406 34.99 14.25 -12.00
C PRO A 406 35.64 12.94 -12.48
N SER A 407 36.97 12.95 -12.59
CA SER A 407 37.74 11.75 -12.96
C SER A 407 37.52 10.62 -11.95
N LEU A 408 36.95 9.52 -12.42
CA LEU A 408 36.63 8.36 -11.59
C LEU A 408 37.82 7.42 -11.42
N ASN A 409 37.96 6.85 -10.22
CA ASN A 409 38.90 5.77 -9.93
C ASN A 409 38.40 4.41 -10.47
N SER A 410 39.19 3.35 -10.33
CA SER A 410 38.85 2.01 -10.83
C SER A 410 37.62 1.40 -10.14
N ALA A 411 37.48 1.57 -8.82
CA ALA A 411 36.35 1.04 -8.06
C ALA A 411 35.03 1.71 -8.46
N GLU A 412 35.04 3.03 -8.64
CA GLU A 412 33.89 3.83 -9.09
C GLU A 412 33.46 3.46 -10.51
N LYS A 413 34.43 3.30 -11.43
CA LYS A 413 34.14 2.82 -12.79
C LYS A 413 33.56 1.40 -12.79
N ASN A 414 34.10 0.52 -11.95
CA ASN A 414 33.59 -0.85 -11.80
C ASN A 414 32.18 -0.87 -11.19
N ALA A 415 31.84 0.06 -10.30
CA ALA A 415 30.48 0.20 -9.78
C ALA A 415 29.47 0.58 -10.87
N ILE A 416 29.81 1.57 -11.69
CA ILE A 416 28.98 1.98 -12.84
C ILE A 416 28.85 0.84 -13.85
N ALA A 417 29.95 0.13 -14.13
CA ALA A 417 29.93 -1.04 -15.01
C ALA A 417 29.00 -2.16 -14.48
N ARG A 418 29.06 -2.47 -13.19
CA ARG A 418 28.17 -3.46 -12.57
C ARG A 418 26.70 -3.08 -12.69
N VAL A 419 26.34 -1.84 -12.37
CA VAL A 419 24.97 -1.33 -12.51
C VAL A 419 24.50 -1.42 -13.97
N TYR A 420 25.34 -1.01 -14.92
CA TYR A 420 25.02 -1.11 -16.34
C TYR A 420 24.76 -2.56 -16.79
N GLN A 421 25.61 -3.50 -16.39
CA GLN A 421 25.43 -4.91 -16.74
C GLN A 421 24.20 -5.52 -16.08
N ALA A 422 23.91 -5.19 -14.83
CA ALA A 422 22.71 -5.65 -14.14
C ALA A 422 21.43 -5.16 -14.84
N LEU A 423 21.36 -3.87 -15.20
CA LEU A 423 20.24 -3.30 -15.97
C LEU A 423 20.06 -4.00 -17.31
N LYS A 424 21.16 -4.18 -18.06
CA LYS A 424 21.15 -4.87 -19.34
C LYS A 424 20.68 -6.32 -19.19
N CYS A 425 21.13 -7.02 -18.16
CA CYS A 425 20.76 -8.41 -17.89
C CYS A 425 19.25 -8.56 -17.65
N VAL A 426 18.67 -7.70 -16.80
CA VAL A 426 17.22 -7.65 -16.54
C VAL A 426 16.44 -7.39 -17.83
N MET A 427 16.89 -6.42 -18.62
CA MET A 427 16.26 -6.06 -19.89
C MET A 427 16.29 -7.21 -20.91
N GLU A 428 17.45 -7.83 -21.13
CA GLU A 428 17.57 -8.93 -22.10
C GLU A 428 16.85 -10.20 -21.62
N ALA A 429 16.82 -10.50 -20.32
CA ALA A 429 16.02 -11.60 -19.77
C ALA A 429 14.53 -11.44 -20.11
N LEU A 430 13.99 -10.22 -19.99
CA LEU A 430 12.60 -9.94 -20.37
C LEU A 430 12.34 -10.23 -21.85
N ARG A 431 13.28 -9.87 -22.74
CA ARG A 431 13.15 -10.13 -24.18
C ARG A 431 13.18 -11.62 -24.50
N VAL A 432 14.06 -12.37 -23.83
CA VAL A 432 14.11 -13.83 -23.96
C VAL A 432 12.79 -14.45 -23.49
N GLU A 433 12.24 -14.00 -22.37
CA GLU A 433 10.96 -14.51 -21.87
C GLU A 433 9.77 -14.14 -22.78
N LEU A 434 9.74 -12.92 -23.33
CA LEU A 434 8.76 -12.54 -24.36
C LEU A 434 8.87 -13.42 -25.62
N LYS A 435 10.10 -13.76 -26.03
CA LYS A 435 10.34 -14.70 -27.14
C LYS A 435 9.83 -16.11 -26.80
N ASN A 436 10.02 -16.59 -25.57
CA ASN A 436 9.48 -17.87 -25.09
C ASN A 436 7.94 -17.88 -25.13
N ARG A 437 7.30 -16.71 -25.03
CA ARG A 437 5.86 -16.49 -25.17
C ARG A 437 5.42 -16.20 -26.61
N PHE A 438 6.27 -16.49 -27.59
CA PHE A 438 6.02 -16.27 -29.02
C PHE A 438 5.84 -14.80 -29.42
N VAL A 439 6.35 -13.87 -28.61
CA VAL A 439 6.36 -12.44 -28.92
C VAL A 439 7.74 -12.02 -29.39
N THR A 440 7.84 -11.52 -30.63
CA THR A 440 9.10 -10.99 -31.16
C THR A 440 9.25 -9.53 -30.76
N THR A 441 10.41 -9.16 -30.22
CA THR A 441 10.73 -7.80 -29.78
C THR A 441 12.01 -7.28 -30.42
N GLU A 442 12.03 -5.98 -30.73
CA GLU A 442 13.27 -5.33 -31.16
C GLU A 442 14.29 -5.28 -30.01
N PRO A 443 15.59 -5.34 -30.31
CA PRO A 443 16.62 -5.01 -29.33
C PRO A 443 16.46 -3.62 -28.77
N TYR A 444 16.65 -3.48 -27.46
CA TYR A 444 16.73 -2.15 -26.88
C TYR A 444 17.90 -1.41 -27.53
N LEU A 445 17.61 -0.23 -28.03
CA LEU A 445 18.59 0.59 -28.73
C LEU A 445 19.46 1.29 -27.71
N TYR A 446 20.74 0.92 -27.68
CA TYR A 446 21.79 1.67 -27.00
C TYR A 446 22.60 2.35 -28.12
N ASP A 447 22.36 3.62 -28.39
CA ASP A 447 22.94 4.33 -29.54
C ASP A 447 24.45 4.61 -29.28
N LEU A 448 25.31 3.69 -29.72
CA LEU A 448 26.76 3.64 -29.38
C LEU A 448 27.61 4.72 -30.07
N GLY A 449 27.03 5.57 -30.92
CA GLY A 449 27.77 6.44 -31.85
C GLY A 449 27.62 7.95 -31.66
N LYS A 450 26.85 8.43 -30.68
CA LYS A 450 26.65 9.88 -30.47
C LYS A 450 27.83 10.48 -29.70
N LYS A 451 28.36 11.61 -30.22
CA LYS A 451 29.52 12.33 -29.66
C LYS A 451 29.15 13.36 -28.58
N GLU A 452 27.89 13.79 -28.52
CA GLU A 452 27.43 14.80 -27.55
C GLU A 452 26.35 14.21 -26.64
N ILE A 453 26.68 14.12 -25.35
CA ILE A 453 25.82 13.55 -24.33
C ILE A 453 25.20 14.66 -23.51
N HIS A 454 23.95 14.98 -23.80
CA HIS A 454 23.18 15.85 -22.92
C HIS A 454 22.49 15.01 -21.85
N THR A 455 23.24 14.69 -20.80
CA THR A 455 22.70 13.99 -19.64
C THR A 455 21.80 14.93 -18.85
N GLY A 456 20.50 14.61 -18.78
CA GLY A 456 19.55 15.30 -17.91
C GLY A 456 19.90 15.12 -16.42
N ARG A 457 19.49 16.07 -15.57
CA ARG A 457 19.87 16.16 -14.16
C ARG A 457 19.70 14.84 -13.38
N ARG A 458 18.58 14.15 -13.55
CA ARG A 458 18.27 12.91 -12.82
C ARG A 458 19.27 11.78 -13.09
N ASN A 459 19.69 11.65 -14.35
CA ASN A 459 20.68 10.66 -14.73
C ASN A 459 22.06 11.02 -14.15
N ARG A 460 22.39 12.31 -14.00
CA ARG A 460 23.62 12.75 -13.31
C ARG A 460 23.57 12.40 -11.83
N GLU A 461 22.47 12.70 -11.16
CA GLU A 461 22.26 12.37 -9.75
C GLU A 461 22.33 10.86 -9.52
N ALA A 462 21.75 10.07 -10.42
CA ALA A 462 21.83 8.61 -10.37
C ALA A 462 23.27 8.09 -10.51
N VAL A 463 24.10 8.72 -11.35
CA VAL A 463 25.52 8.37 -11.46
C VAL A 463 26.26 8.69 -10.16
N PHE A 464 26.09 9.89 -9.58
CA PHE A 464 26.72 10.23 -8.31
C PHE A 464 26.28 9.29 -7.18
N ARG A 465 25.00 8.95 -7.12
CA ARG A 465 24.46 7.99 -6.16
C ARG A 465 25.03 6.59 -6.38
N THR A 466 25.13 6.13 -7.63
CA THR A 466 25.76 4.84 -7.97
C THR A 466 27.19 4.77 -7.45
N ILE A 467 27.97 5.85 -7.65
CA ILE A 467 29.33 5.96 -7.13
C ILE A 467 29.35 5.92 -5.60
N ALA A 468 28.52 6.72 -4.94
CA ALA A 468 28.49 6.81 -3.49
C ALA A 468 28.10 5.48 -2.81
N ILE A 469 27.12 4.77 -3.37
CA ILE A 469 26.56 3.54 -2.77
C ILE A 469 27.40 2.31 -3.15
N TYR A 470 27.78 2.18 -4.42
CA TYR A 470 28.38 0.95 -4.95
C TYR A 470 29.87 1.07 -5.27
N GLY A 471 30.44 2.29 -5.23
CA GLY A 471 31.84 2.60 -5.54
C GLY A 471 32.83 2.38 -4.39
N CYS A 472 32.34 2.11 -3.17
CA CYS A 472 33.23 1.71 -2.07
C CYS A 472 33.76 0.29 -2.31
N GLU A 473 35.06 0.08 -2.05
CA GLU A 473 35.65 -1.27 -2.08
C GLU A 473 34.86 -2.18 -1.13
N ARG A 474 34.43 -3.34 -1.64
CA ARG A 474 33.73 -4.35 -0.84
C ARG A 474 34.63 -4.72 0.33
N ILE A 475 34.28 -4.28 1.54
CA ILE A 475 34.77 -4.91 2.76
C ILE A 475 34.12 -6.29 2.74
N VAL A 476 34.92 -7.31 2.42
CA VAL A 476 34.47 -8.71 2.44
C VAL A 476 33.90 -8.97 3.84
N MET A 477 32.60 -9.22 3.92
CA MET A 477 31.93 -9.61 5.15
C MET A 477 32.53 -10.94 5.59
N SER A 478 33.21 -10.96 6.74
CA SER A 478 33.52 -12.23 7.37
C SER A 478 32.28 -12.70 8.16
N ASP A 479 31.94 -13.98 8.08
CA ASP A 479 30.89 -14.63 8.88
C ASP A 479 30.93 -14.27 10.38
N SER A 480 32.12 -13.88 10.87
CA SER A 480 32.32 -13.41 12.25
C SER A 480 31.64 -12.09 12.55
N LEU A 481 31.50 -11.17 11.59
CA LEU A 481 30.88 -9.85 11.76
C LEU A 481 29.35 -9.94 11.76
N GLU A 482 28.79 -10.83 10.92
CA GLU A 482 27.36 -11.14 10.90
C GLU A 482 26.94 -11.88 12.18
N ARG A 483 27.78 -12.80 12.68
CA ARG A 483 27.62 -13.37 14.03
C ARG A 483 27.72 -12.31 15.13
N LEU A 484 28.54 -11.29 14.97
CA LEU A 484 28.67 -10.19 15.93
C LEU A 484 27.43 -9.29 15.93
N PHE A 485 26.83 -9.03 14.78
CA PHE A 485 25.55 -8.34 14.68
C PHE A 485 24.41 -9.15 15.30
N ASN A 486 24.33 -10.45 15.02
CA ASN A 486 23.34 -11.34 15.64
C ASN A 486 23.49 -11.41 17.17
N LEU A 487 24.73 -11.40 17.69
CA LEU A 487 25.00 -11.38 19.14
C LEU A 487 24.65 -10.04 19.82
N ILE A 488 24.67 -8.93 19.08
CA ILE A 488 24.25 -7.60 19.58
C ILE A 488 22.72 -7.42 19.45
N GLU A 489 22.08 -8.15 18.54
CA GLU A 489 20.63 -8.13 18.32
C GLU A 489 19.86 -9.10 19.22
N GLU A 490 20.50 -10.11 19.81
CA GLU A 490 19.89 -10.88 20.89
C GLU A 490 19.76 -9.98 22.14
N PRO A 491 18.53 -9.79 22.68
CA PRO A 491 18.38 -9.06 23.92
C PRO A 491 19.14 -9.83 25.00
N ASN A 492 19.97 -9.13 25.77
CA ASN A 492 20.56 -9.64 27.00
C ASN A 492 19.47 -10.30 27.85
N LYS A 493 19.32 -11.62 27.71
CA LYS A 493 18.73 -12.46 28.75
C LYS A 493 19.77 -12.51 29.86
N GLN A 494 19.83 -11.45 30.65
CA GLN A 494 20.56 -11.45 31.90
C GLN A 494 19.57 -11.66 33.03
N PHE A 495 19.65 -12.88 33.56
CA PHE A 495 19.33 -13.37 34.91
C PHE A 495 17.92 -13.17 35.47
#